data_AF-A0A844IR45-F1
#
_entry.id   AF-A0A844IR45-F1
#
_cell.length_a   1.000
_cell.length_b   1.000
_cell.length_c   1.000
_cell.angle_alpha   90.00
_cell.angle_beta   90.00
_cell.angle_gamma   90.00
#
_symmetry.space_group_name_H-M   'P 1'
#
loop_
_entity.id
_entity.type
_entity.pdbx_description
1 polymer ?
#
loop_
_entity_poly.entity_id
_entity_poly.type
_entity_poly.pdbx_seq_one_letter_code
_entity_poly.pdbx_strand_id
1 'polypeptide(L)'
;MEQQICSFEELYPAVQERGVYLVEDLHTSYWSGYGGGYKKEGTFIEYAKNFIDQLNAWHSQDHELTPSYLTKTCTGLHFYDSVLVIEKYPNHYKPKTSMTGKFSF
;
A
#
# COMPACT_ATOMS: atom_id res chain seq x y z
N MET A 1 -10.68 11.04 -9.66
CA MET A 1 -9.36 11.11 -8.99
C MET A 1 -8.32 10.23 -9.68
N GLU A 2 -8.50 9.97 -10.98
CA GLU A 2 -7.64 9.07 -11.76
C GLU A 2 -6.20 9.56 -11.85
N GLN A 3 -5.97 10.87 -11.77
CA GLN A 3 -4.63 11.45 -11.87
C GLN A 3 -3.68 10.94 -10.77
N GLN A 4 -4.10 10.95 -9.49
CA GLN A 4 -3.26 10.45 -8.39
C GLN A 4 -3.01 8.94 -8.51
N ILE A 5 -4.02 8.17 -8.93
CA ILE A 5 -3.90 6.71 -9.13
C ILE A 5 -2.93 6.42 -10.27
N CYS A 6 -3.13 7.06 -11.43
CA CYS A 6 -2.26 6.93 -12.61
C CYS A 6 -0.82 7.33 -12.28
N SER A 7 -0.62 8.46 -11.60
CA SER A 7 0.72 8.86 -11.17
C SER A 7 1.37 7.83 -10.24
N PHE A 8 0.63 7.24 -9.31
CA PHE A 8 1.17 6.19 -8.45
C PHE A 8 1.60 4.95 -9.27
N GLU A 9 0.71 4.43 -10.12
CA GLU A 9 0.99 3.23 -10.93
C GLU A 9 2.19 3.40 -11.87
N GLU A 10 2.35 4.59 -12.47
CA GLU A 10 3.42 4.86 -13.43
C GLU A 10 4.75 5.25 -12.75
N LEU A 11 4.70 6.01 -11.64
CA LEU A 11 5.89 6.62 -11.05
C LEU A 11 6.46 5.82 -9.87
N TYR A 12 5.63 5.12 -9.09
CA TYR A 12 6.12 4.30 -7.96
C TYR A 12 7.16 3.25 -8.40
N PRO A 13 7.00 2.56 -9.55
CA PRO A 13 8.04 1.65 -10.05
C PRO A 13 9.38 2.34 -10.33
N ALA A 14 9.38 3.64 -10.68
CA ALA A 14 10.58 4.42 -10.98
C ALA A 14 11.24 5.06 -9.73
N VAL A 15 10.57 5.07 -8.58
CA VAL A 15 11.15 5.54 -7.31
C VAL A 15 12.41 4.74 -7.01
N GLN A 16 13.45 5.43 -6.52
CA GLN A 16 14.72 4.78 -6.14
C GLN A 16 14.49 3.68 -5.10
N GLU A 17 15.36 2.68 -5.14
CA GLU A 17 15.43 1.68 -4.07
C GLU A 17 15.67 2.39 -2.72
N ARG A 18 14.95 1.98 -1.67
CA ARG A 18 14.99 2.65 -0.34
C ARG A 18 14.49 4.10 -0.38
N GLY A 19 13.77 4.48 -1.43
CA GLY A 19 13.12 5.78 -1.58
C GLY A 19 11.73 5.82 -0.96
N VAL A 20 11.10 6.99 -1.10
CA VAL A 20 9.76 7.25 -0.59
C VAL A 20 8.91 7.85 -1.71
N TYR A 21 7.67 7.39 -1.82
CA TYR A 21 6.64 8.03 -2.64
C TYR A 21 5.60 8.66 -1.71
N LEU A 22 5.24 9.92 -1.96
CA LEU A 22 4.23 10.63 -1.16
C LEU A 22 3.07 11.05 -2.03
N VAL A 23 1.87 10.98 -1.45
CA VAL A 23 0.66 11.55 -2.03
C VAL A 23 0.08 12.53 -1.03
N GLU A 24 0.01 13.79 -1.43
CA GLU A 24 -0.59 14.88 -0.67
C GLU A 24 -2.05 15.11 -1.09
N ASP A 25 -2.74 16.00 -0.38
CA ASP A 25 -4.13 16.41 -0.64
C ASP A 25 -5.14 15.25 -0.70
N LEU A 26 -4.94 14.21 0.13
CA LEU A 26 -5.88 13.09 0.22
C LEU A 26 -7.30 13.52 0.63
N HIS A 27 -7.44 14.63 1.35
CA HIS A 27 -8.77 15.14 1.73
C HIS A 27 -9.67 15.42 0.52
N THR A 28 -9.10 15.70 -0.66
CA THR A 28 -9.85 15.89 -1.90
C THR A 28 -10.62 14.62 -2.31
N SER A 29 -10.19 13.44 -1.86
CA SER A 29 -10.94 12.17 -1.99
C SER A 29 -12.34 12.23 -1.40
N TYR A 30 -12.60 13.15 -0.48
CA TYR A 30 -13.90 13.31 0.16
C TYR A 30 -14.75 14.43 -0.46
N TRP A 31 -14.19 15.26 -1.35
CA TRP A 31 -14.84 16.44 -1.88
C TRP A 31 -15.49 16.17 -3.23
N SER A 32 -16.81 16.36 -3.32
CA SER A 32 -17.57 16.13 -4.56
C SER A 32 -17.07 16.96 -5.75
N GLY A 33 -16.57 18.18 -5.51
CA GLY A 33 -16.02 19.07 -6.53
C GLY A 33 -14.77 18.52 -7.25
N TYR A 34 -14.05 17.58 -6.62
CA TYR A 34 -12.89 16.89 -7.20
C TYR A 34 -13.22 15.45 -7.63
N GLY A 35 -14.52 15.15 -7.76
CA GLY A 35 -15.01 13.81 -8.02
C GLY A 35 -14.92 12.87 -6.81
N GLY A 36 -14.63 13.39 -5.62
CA GLY A 36 -14.58 12.66 -4.36
C GLY A 36 -15.95 12.37 -3.73
N GLY A 37 -15.92 11.77 -2.56
CA GLY A 37 -17.06 11.44 -1.70
C GLY A 37 -16.68 10.39 -0.66
N TYR A 38 -17.34 10.42 0.50
CA TYR A 38 -17.08 9.42 1.54
C TYR A 38 -17.36 7.99 1.03
N LYS A 39 -16.36 7.10 1.13
CA LYS A 39 -16.38 5.73 0.60
C LYS A 39 -16.68 5.63 -0.90
N LYS A 40 -16.41 6.69 -1.66
CA LYS A 40 -16.66 6.68 -3.09
C LYS A 40 -15.57 5.88 -3.80
N GLU A 41 -15.99 4.84 -4.50
CA GLU A 41 -15.12 4.05 -5.37
C GLU A 41 -14.44 4.93 -6.43
N GLY A 42 -13.20 4.58 -6.80
CA GLY A 42 -12.39 5.34 -7.75
C GLY A 42 -11.74 6.62 -7.18
N THR A 43 -11.86 6.86 -5.87
CA THR A 43 -11.05 7.86 -5.16
C THR A 43 -9.71 7.29 -4.75
N PHE A 44 -8.68 8.13 -4.62
CA PHE A 44 -7.35 7.66 -4.26
C PHE A 44 -7.34 7.03 -2.86
N ILE A 45 -8.10 7.58 -1.90
CA ILE A 45 -8.14 7.01 -0.56
C ILE A 45 -8.74 5.59 -0.53
N GLU A 46 -9.80 5.31 -1.28
CA GLU A 46 -10.37 3.95 -1.34
C GLU A 46 -9.43 2.99 -2.08
N TYR A 47 -8.75 3.47 -3.12
CA TYR A 47 -7.70 2.71 -3.81
C TYR A 47 -6.53 2.37 -2.87
N ALA A 48 -6.03 3.34 -2.10
CA ALA A 48 -4.90 3.18 -1.19
C ALA A 48 -5.20 2.30 0.03
N LYS A 49 -6.46 2.16 0.45
CA LYS A 49 -6.82 1.22 1.52
C LYS A 49 -6.49 -0.23 1.17
N ASN A 50 -6.60 -0.60 -0.12
CA ASN A 50 -6.22 -1.94 -0.59
C ASN A 50 -4.71 -2.22 -0.40
N PHE A 51 -3.89 -1.18 -0.22
CA PHE A 51 -2.46 -1.35 0.03
C PHE A 51 -2.20 -1.98 1.39
N ILE A 52 -3.12 -1.82 2.36
CA ILE A 52 -3.00 -2.43 3.68
C ILE A 52 -3.01 -3.96 3.55
N ASP A 53 -3.91 -4.50 2.74
CA ASP A 53 -3.97 -5.94 2.48
C ASP A 53 -2.73 -6.41 1.72
N GLN A 54 -2.28 -5.64 0.73
CA GLN A 54 -1.08 -5.95 -0.03
C GLN A 54 0.21 -5.88 0.79
N LEU A 55 0.30 -4.99 1.78
CA LEU A 55 1.41 -4.94 2.73
C LEU A 55 1.51 -6.25 3.54
N ASN A 56 0.36 -6.87 3.83
CA ASN A 56 0.25 -8.09 4.63
C ASN A 56 0.13 -9.38 3.81
N ALA A 57 0.07 -9.30 2.47
CA ALA A 57 -0.28 -10.44 1.62
C ALA A 57 0.68 -11.64 1.74
N TRP A 58 1.92 -11.45 2.22
CA TRP A 58 2.82 -12.57 2.54
C TRP A 58 2.30 -13.52 3.61
N HIS A 59 1.40 -13.03 4.48
CA HIS A 59 0.78 -13.78 5.57
C HIS A 59 -0.56 -14.42 5.18
N SER A 60 -1.08 -14.13 3.98
CA SER A 60 -2.35 -14.70 3.53
C SER A 60 -2.28 -16.22 3.42
N GLN A 61 -3.33 -16.87 3.92
CA GLN A 61 -3.65 -18.27 3.61
C GLN A 61 -4.74 -18.40 2.55
N ASP A 62 -5.39 -17.28 2.21
CA ASP A 62 -6.39 -17.20 1.17
C ASP A 62 -5.72 -17.01 -0.20
N HIS A 63 -6.12 -17.83 -1.17
CA HIS A 63 -5.72 -17.74 -2.56
C HIS A 63 -6.16 -16.47 -3.29
N GLU A 64 -7.20 -15.76 -2.80
CA GLU A 64 -7.65 -14.50 -3.41
C GLU A 64 -6.67 -13.34 -3.15
N LEU A 65 -6.04 -13.31 -1.97
CA LEU A 65 -5.04 -12.31 -1.61
C LEU A 65 -3.63 -12.80 -1.98
N THR A 66 -3.25 -12.56 -3.24
CA THR A 66 -1.93 -12.92 -3.76
C THR A 66 -0.92 -11.77 -3.65
N PRO A 67 0.36 -12.04 -3.30
CA PRO A 67 1.42 -11.03 -3.25
C PRO A 67 1.65 -10.28 -4.57
N SER A 68 1.44 -8.96 -4.56
CA SER A 68 1.65 -8.09 -5.72
C SER A 68 3.05 -7.46 -5.78
N TYR A 69 3.26 -6.55 -6.74
CA TYR A 69 4.44 -5.68 -6.77
C TYR A 69 4.56 -4.84 -5.49
N LEU A 70 3.43 -4.36 -4.96
CA LEU A 70 3.40 -3.58 -3.72
C LEU A 70 3.85 -4.46 -2.54
N THR A 71 3.40 -5.71 -2.44
CA THR A 71 3.87 -6.63 -1.39
C THR A 71 5.38 -6.85 -1.42
N LYS A 72 5.99 -6.89 -2.61
CA LYS A 72 7.42 -7.13 -2.80
C LYS A 72 8.31 -5.90 -2.59
N THR A 73 7.71 -4.71 -2.60
CA THR A 73 8.46 -3.45 -2.59
C THR A 73 8.05 -2.47 -1.50
N CYS A 74 6.86 -2.56 -0.95
CA CYS A 74 6.39 -1.69 0.12
C CYS A 74 6.70 -2.31 1.48
N THR A 75 7.38 -1.57 2.35
CA THR A 75 7.66 -1.98 3.74
C THR A 75 6.88 -1.20 4.78
N GLY A 76 6.32 -0.06 4.40
CA GLY A 76 5.63 0.84 5.31
C GLY A 76 4.65 1.75 4.58
N LEU A 77 3.48 1.91 5.19
CA LEU A 77 2.44 2.86 4.80
C LEU A 77 2.18 3.76 6.00
N HIS A 78 2.38 5.07 5.84
CA HIS A 78 2.15 6.05 6.90
C HIS A 78 1.06 7.02 6.46
N PHE A 79 -0.11 6.90 7.08
CA PHE A 79 -1.23 7.81 6.86
C PHE A 79 -1.19 8.93 7.89
N TYR A 80 -1.05 10.15 7.39
CA TYR A 80 -1.18 11.39 8.15
C TYR A 80 -2.44 12.13 7.69
N ASP A 81 -2.80 13.22 8.39
CA ASP A 81 -3.87 14.08 7.91
C ASP A 81 -3.54 14.57 6.49
N SER A 82 -4.40 14.18 5.55
CA SER A 82 -4.29 14.47 4.13
C SER A 82 -3.01 14.01 3.39
N VAL A 83 -2.19 13.12 3.96
CA VAL A 83 -0.95 12.65 3.31
C VAL A 83 -0.78 11.13 3.49
N LEU A 84 -0.36 10.44 2.43
CA LEU A 84 0.13 9.06 2.49
C LEU A 84 1.60 9.01 2.08
N VAL A 85 2.43 8.40 2.93
CA VAL A 85 3.83 8.11 2.67
C VAL A 85 4.02 6.61 2.46
N ILE A 86 4.65 6.23 1.36
CA ILE A 86 4.88 4.84 0.96
C ILE A 86 6.39 4.61 0.88
N GLU A 87 6.90 3.72 1.72
CA GLU A 87 8.33 3.34 1.73
C GLU A 87 8.60 2.24 0.72
N LYS A 88 9.54 2.49 -0.21
CA LYS A 88 9.97 1.51 -1.20
C LYS A 88 11.27 0.85 -0.77
N TYR A 89 11.30 -0.47 -0.71
CA TYR A 89 12.49 -1.28 -0.42
C TYR A 89 12.68 -2.33 -1.53
N PRO A 90 13.91 -2.54 -2.05
CA PRO A 90 14.12 -3.36 -3.25
C PRO A 90 13.84 -4.87 -3.06
N ASN A 91 13.65 -5.34 -1.82
CA ASN A 91 13.69 -6.75 -1.48
C ASN A 91 12.84 -7.09 -0.25
N HIS A 92 11.53 -6.76 -0.27
CA HIS A 92 10.62 -7.18 0.79
C HIS A 92 10.20 -8.65 0.57
N TYR A 93 11.04 -9.55 1.05
CA TYR A 93 10.83 -11.00 0.90
C TYR A 93 9.77 -11.53 1.85
N LYS A 94 9.16 -12.67 1.46
CA LYS A 94 8.27 -13.43 2.33
C LYS A 94 8.97 -13.71 3.68
N PRO A 95 8.34 -13.36 4.82
CA PRO A 95 8.89 -13.67 6.14
C PRO A 95 9.13 -15.16 6.33
N LYS A 96 10.21 -15.50 7.04
CA LYS A 96 10.52 -16.89 7.40
C LYS A 96 10.12 -17.14 8.85
N THR A 97 9.36 -18.19 9.08
CA THR A 97 9.07 -18.68 10.42
C THR A 97 10.16 -19.64 10.86
N SER A 98 10.69 -19.45 12.06
CA SER A 98 11.64 -20.37 12.69
C SER A 98 11.21 -20.63 14.14
N MET A 99 11.35 -21.88 14.58
CA MET A 99 11.09 -22.30 15.96
C MET A 99 12.28 -23.13 16.44
N THR A 100 12.71 -22.90 17.67
CA THR A 100 13.75 -23.71 18.34
C THR A 100 13.20 -24.28 19.65
N GLY A 101 13.75 -25.41 20.10
CA GLY A 101 13.24 -26.15 21.26
C GLY A 101 12.16 -27.18 20.92
N LYS A 102 11.67 -27.90 21.94
CA LYS A 102 10.52 -28.81 21.83
C LYS A 102 9.30 -28.13 22.44
N PHE A 103 8.22 -28.07 21.68
CA PHE A 103 6.93 -27.62 22.17
C PHE A 103 6.44 -28.60 23.25
N SER A 104 6.19 -28.13 24.47
CA SER A 104 5.61 -28.90 25.57
C SER A 104 4.41 -28.17 26.13
N PHE A 105 3.29 -28.87 26.28
CA PHE A 105 2.06 -28.43 26.91
C PHE A 105 1.81 -29.26 28.16
#